data_AF-A0A2G5CPP3-F1
#
_entry.id   AF-A0A2G5CPP3-F1
#
_cell.length_a   1.000
_cell.length_b   1.000
_cell.length_c   1.000
_cell.angle_alpha   90.00
_cell.angle_beta   90.00
_cell.angle_gamma   90.00
#
_symmetry.space_group_name_H-M   'P 1'
#
loop_
_entity.id
_entity.type
_entity.pdbx_description
1 polymer ?
#
loop_
_entity_poly.entity_id
_entity_poly.type
_entity_poly.pdbx_seq_one_letter_code
_entity_poly.pdbx_strand_id
1 'polypeptide(L)'
;MSEIMNASKSQNINLQIQTLGPFFRITATSLETNNELGRADGFVRVWLGGKILHLDSIRLQRETLTIEKSIFGIGLFIGAVAIRHGYDCGCRIAELLAINDTDLYHSKLVRFYTRIGFKAVHEVTGSSIGDTVHMLVWGGYGTRMDADIKQLLIKWGRRFKAPN
;
A
#
# COMPACT_ATOMS: atom_id res chain seq x y z
N MET A 1 5.80 -14.29 -2.35
CA MET A 1 6.27 -13.36 -3.40
C MET A 1 5.97 -13.91 -4.78
N SER A 2 6.46 -15.10 -5.14
CA SER A 2 6.24 -15.73 -6.46
C SER A 2 4.78 -15.75 -6.92
N GLU A 3 3.84 -16.12 -6.06
CA GLU A 3 2.40 -16.12 -6.39
C GLU A 3 1.90 -14.75 -6.86
N ILE A 4 2.29 -13.67 -6.17
CA ILE A 4 1.92 -12.30 -6.50
C ILE A 4 2.50 -11.90 -7.87
N MET A 5 3.77 -12.23 -8.10
CA MET A 5 4.46 -11.91 -9.37
C MET A 5 3.88 -12.70 -10.55
N ASN A 6 3.50 -13.97 -10.34
CA ASN A 6 2.90 -14.78 -11.39
C ASN A 6 1.50 -14.28 -11.73
N ALA A 7 0.68 -13.98 -10.72
CA ALA A 7 -0.65 -13.43 -10.90
C ALA A 7 -0.63 -12.02 -11.54
N SER A 8 0.42 -11.22 -11.32
CA SER A 8 0.56 -9.92 -11.98
C SER A 8 0.90 -10.08 -13.46
N LYS A 9 1.81 -11.01 -13.78
CA LYS A 9 2.19 -11.30 -15.17
C LYS A 9 1.02 -11.81 -16.01
N SER A 10 0.13 -12.63 -15.44
CA SER A 10 -1.10 -13.05 -16.13
C SER A 10 -2.09 -11.91 -16.40
N GLN A 11 -1.86 -10.72 -15.82
CA GLN A 11 -2.62 -9.50 -16.10
C GLN A 11 -1.80 -8.46 -16.86
N ASN A 12 -0.73 -8.88 -17.56
CA ASN A 12 0.19 -8.00 -18.30
C ASN A 12 0.86 -6.92 -17.43
N ILE A 13 1.07 -7.21 -16.14
CA ILE A 13 1.72 -6.31 -15.19
C ILE A 13 3.06 -6.91 -14.75
N ASN A 14 4.13 -6.19 -15.00
CA ASN A 14 5.44 -6.43 -14.39
C ASN A 14 5.58 -5.62 -13.11
N LEU A 15 5.93 -6.28 -12.01
CA LEU A 15 6.17 -5.64 -10.72
C LEU A 15 7.66 -5.72 -10.39
N GLN A 16 8.22 -4.62 -9.94
CA GLN A 16 9.59 -4.55 -9.44
C GLN A 16 9.61 -3.86 -8.09
N ILE A 17 10.43 -4.38 -7.17
CA ILE A 17 10.73 -3.73 -5.90
C ILE A 17 12.22 -3.37 -5.87
N GLN A 18 12.51 -2.14 -5.48
CA GLN A 18 13.85 -1.61 -5.29
C GLN A 18 13.98 -1.16 -3.84
N THR A 19 15.10 -1.46 -3.20
CA THR A 19 15.32 -1.12 -1.78
C THR A 19 16.60 -0.31 -1.63
N LEU A 20 16.57 0.71 -0.78
CA LEU A 20 17.73 1.49 -0.37
C LEU A 20 17.68 1.68 1.15
N GLY A 21 18.44 0.86 1.88
CA GLY A 21 18.36 0.81 3.34
C GLY A 21 16.93 0.45 3.80
N PRO A 22 16.30 1.21 4.71
CA PRO A 22 14.94 0.93 5.16
C PRO A 22 13.87 1.30 4.13
N PHE A 23 14.22 2.07 3.09
CA PHE A 23 13.29 2.58 2.09
C PHE A 23 13.11 1.56 0.97
N PHE A 24 11.90 1.54 0.41
CA PHE A 24 11.60 0.75 -0.78
C PHE A 24 10.70 1.53 -1.74
N ARG A 25 10.83 1.19 -3.02
CA ARG A 25 9.93 1.60 -4.11
C ARG A 25 9.43 0.36 -4.83
N ILE A 26 8.14 0.33 -5.10
CA ILE A 26 7.50 -0.66 -5.96
C ILE A 26 7.03 0.05 -7.22
N THR A 27 7.40 -0.47 -8.39
CA THR A 27 6.95 0.03 -9.68
C THR A 27 6.18 -1.07 -10.41
N ALA A 28 5.02 -0.72 -10.94
CA ALA A 28 4.23 -1.53 -11.83
C ALA A 28 4.37 -0.98 -13.26
N THR A 29 4.78 -1.82 -14.21
CA THR A 29 4.85 -1.47 -15.63
C THR A 29 4.02 -2.43 -16.48
N SER A 30 3.51 -1.94 -17.60
CA SER A 30 2.85 -2.78 -18.61
C SER A 30 3.89 -3.68 -19.28
N LEU A 31 3.59 -4.97 -19.41
CA LEU A 31 4.41 -5.89 -20.19
C LEU A 31 4.30 -5.66 -21.70
N GLU A 32 3.21 -5.01 -22.15
CA GLU A 32 2.97 -4.74 -23.57
C GLU A 32 3.61 -3.43 -24.01
N THR A 33 3.40 -2.36 -23.25
CA THR A 33 3.80 -0.99 -23.64
C THR A 33 5.07 -0.53 -22.95
N ASN A 34 5.55 -1.24 -21.91
CA ASN A 34 6.62 -0.80 -21.00
C ASN A 34 6.33 0.51 -20.25
N ASN A 35 5.13 1.06 -20.35
CA ASN A 35 4.74 2.26 -19.61
C ASN A 35 4.60 1.97 -18.12
N GLU A 36 4.91 2.96 -17.28
CA GLU A 36 4.59 2.92 -15.85
C GLU A 36 3.06 2.96 -15.68
N LEU A 37 2.52 1.99 -14.96
CA LEU A 37 1.11 1.91 -14.59
C LEU A 37 0.88 2.51 -13.20
N GLY A 38 1.86 2.36 -12.31
CA GLY A 38 1.85 3.00 -11.01
C GLY A 38 3.09 2.70 -10.19
N ARG A 39 3.21 3.40 -9.07
CA ARG A 39 4.30 3.23 -8.13
C ARG A 39 3.84 3.43 -6.69
N ALA A 40 4.54 2.81 -5.76
CA ALA A 40 4.40 3.10 -4.34
C ALA A 40 5.77 3.23 -3.67
N ASP A 41 5.85 4.12 -2.70
CA ASP A 41 7.00 4.36 -1.87
C ASP A 41 6.65 4.05 -0.41
N GLY A 42 7.64 3.60 0.35
CA GLY A 42 7.49 3.31 1.77
C GLY A 42 8.81 2.97 2.43
N PHE A 43 8.76 2.68 3.73
CA PHE A 43 9.94 2.28 4.47
C PHE A 43 9.64 1.41 5.68
N VAL A 44 10.64 0.71 6.18
CA VAL A 44 10.58 -0.04 7.43
C VAL A 44 11.13 0.81 8.56
N ARG A 45 10.28 1.18 9.51
CA ARG A 45 10.65 1.92 10.72
C ARG A 45 10.89 0.97 11.88
N VAL A 46 12.00 1.17 12.60
CA VAL A 46 12.28 0.46 13.86
C VAL A 46 11.74 1.29 15.03
N TRP A 47 10.96 0.68 15.91
CA TRP A 47 10.37 1.34 17.07
C TRP A 47 10.42 0.45 18.33
N LEU A 48 10.18 1.05 19.49
CA LEU A 48 9.98 0.31 20.74
C LEU A 48 8.74 -0.60 20.57
N GLY A 49 8.95 -1.91 20.47
CA GLY A 49 7.88 -2.89 20.19
C GLY A 49 7.97 -3.60 18.83
N GLY A 50 8.96 -3.26 18.00
CA GLY A 50 9.29 -4.00 16.78
C GLY A 50 9.41 -3.12 15.54
N LYS A 51 9.26 -3.75 14.38
CA LYS A 51 9.31 -3.07 13.08
C LYS A 51 7.90 -2.78 12.56
N ILE A 52 7.73 -1.58 12.01
CA ILE A 52 6.51 -1.11 11.39
C ILE A 52 6.78 -0.92 9.90
N LEU A 53 5.90 -1.45 9.05
CA LEU A 53 5.87 -1.14 7.64
C LEU A 53 5.13 0.18 7.45
N HIS A 54 5.83 1.21 7.02
CA HIS A 54 5.26 2.51 6.74
C HIS A 54 4.98 2.64 5.24
N LEU A 55 3.72 2.82 4.88
CA LEU A 55 3.29 3.08 3.51
C LEU A 55 3.15 4.59 3.35
N ASP A 56 4.02 5.18 2.55
CA ASP A 56 4.11 6.63 2.38
C ASP A 56 3.15 7.10 1.28
N SER A 57 3.34 6.61 0.06
CA SER A 57 2.57 7.08 -1.08
C SER A 57 2.31 6.00 -2.10
N ILE A 58 1.20 6.13 -2.82
CA ILE A 58 0.86 5.34 -4.00
C ILE A 58 0.33 6.26 -5.09
N ARG A 59 0.84 6.11 -6.31
CA ARG A 59 0.42 6.89 -7.49
C ARG A 59 0.10 5.93 -8.62
N LEU A 60 -1.08 6.07 -9.21
CA LEU A 60 -1.52 5.28 -10.36
C LEU A 60 -1.66 6.21 -11.57
N GLN A 61 -1.22 5.75 -12.73
CA GLN A 61 -1.33 6.49 -13.99
C GLN A 61 -2.70 6.30 -14.62
N ARG A 62 -3.11 7.24 -15.48
CA ARG A 62 -4.42 7.19 -16.17
C ARG A 62 -4.61 5.93 -17.02
N GLU A 63 -3.52 5.38 -17.58
CA GLU A 63 -3.50 4.11 -18.33
C GLU A 63 -4.00 2.92 -17.48
N THR A 64 -3.96 3.03 -16.16
CA THR A 64 -4.56 2.03 -15.25
C THR A 64 -6.09 1.94 -15.37
N LEU A 65 -6.77 2.98 -15.87
CA LEU A 65 -8.22 3.01 -16.00
C LEU A 65 -8.74 2.17 -17.18
N THR A 66 -7.87 1.87 -18.16
CA THR A 66 -8.21 1.06 -19.36
C THR A 66 -7.95 -0.43 -19.16
N ILE A 67 -7.13 -0.79 -18.16
CA ILE A 67 -6.96 -2.17 -17.71
C ILE A 67 -8.27 -2.59 -17.02
N GLU A 68 -8.82 -3.75 -17.41
CA GLU A 68 -10.15 -4.21 -16.99
C GLU A 68 -10.42 -3.94 -15.50
N LYS A 69 -11.59 -3.35 -15.24
CA LYS A 69 -12.06 -2.81 -13.96
C LYS A 69 -12.24 -3.89 -12.89
N SER A 70 -11.16 -4.53 -12.46
CA SER A 70 -11.09 -4.95 -11.08
C SER A 70 -10.74 -3.72 -10.27
N ILE A 71 -11.66 -3.29 -9.43
CA ILE A 71 -11.55 -2.25 -8.39
C ILE A 71 -10.35 -2.51 -7.42
N PHE A 72 -9.62 -3.60 -7.65
CA PHE A 72 -8.47 -4.11 -6.93
C PHE A 72 -7.32 -4.57 -7.86
N GLY A 73 -7.22 -4.13 -9.12
CA GLY A 73 -6.21 -4.63 -10.08
C GLY A 73 -4.78 -4.27 -9.68
N ILE A 74 -4.26 -3.16 -10.19
CA ILE A 74 -2.85 -2.76 -9.97
C ILE A 74 -2.57 -2.33 -8.53
N GLY A 75 -3.48 -1.55 -7.93
CA GLY A 75 -3.29 -1.06 -6.55
C GLY A 75 -3.17 -2.18 -5.52
N LEU A 76 -3.90 -3.30 -5.69
CA LEU A 76 -3.76 -4.44 -4.79
C LEU A 76 -2.47 -5.22 -5.05
N PHE A 77 -2.02 -5.34 -6.30
CA PHE A 77 -0.71 -5.95 -6.60
C PHE A 77 0.43 -5.16 -5.96
N ILE A 78 0.47 -3.85 -6.17
CA ILE A 78 1.46 -2.96 -5.54
C ILE A 78 1.38 -3.10 -4.01
N GLY A 79 0.18 -3.01 -3.44
CA GLY A 79 -0.04 -3.20 -2.01
C GLY A 79 0.43 -4.57 -1.52
N ALA A 80 0.13 -5.65 -2.24
CA ALA A 80 0.50 -7.01 -1.86
C ALA A 80 2.01 -7.22 -1.85
N VAL A 81 2.73 -6.65 -2.82
CA VAL A 81 4.20 -6.64 -2.80
C VAL A 81 4.71 -5.88 -1.58
N ALA A 82 4.15 -4.72 -1.25
CA ALA A 82 4.55 -3.93 -0.08
C ALA A 82 4.32 -4.69 1.24
N ILE A 83 3.13 -5.28 1.41
CA ILE A 83 2.79 -6.07 2.60
C ILE A 83 3.69 -7.31 2.70
N ARG A 84 3.95 -8.00 1.59
CA ARG A 84 4.85 -9.15 1.59
C ARG A 84 6.28 -8.75 1.96
N HIS A 85 6.77 -7.65 1.40
CA HIS A 85 8.07 -7.09 1.76
C HIS A 85 8.16 -6.78 3.26
N GLY A 86 7.15 -6.07 3.81
CA GLY A 86 7.11 -5.79 5.26
C GLY A 86 7.10 -7.06 6.11
N TYR A 87 6.35 -8.09 5.71
CA TYR A 87 6.38 -9.40 6.39
C TYR A 87 7.80 -10.02 6.37
N ASP A 88 8.45 -10.02 5.21
CA ASP A 88 9.80 -10.57 5.05
C ASP A 88 10.84 -9.77 5.85
N CYS A 89 10.62 -8.47 6.07
CA CYS A 89 11.44 -7.63 6.95
C CYS A 89 11.16 -7.83 8.46
N GLY A 90 10.14 -8.60 8.82
CA GLY A 90 9.73 -8.88 10.20
C GLY A 90 8.75 -7.85 10.80
N CYS A 91 8.09 -7.05 9.98
CA CYS A 91 7.06 -6.12 10.44
C CYS A 91 5.80 -6.88 10.87
N ARG A 92 5.14 -6.38 11.92
CA ARG A 92 3.82 -6.88 12.36
C ARG A 92 2.67 -5.99 11.92
N ILE A 93 2.92 -4.68 11.93
CA ILE A 93 1.93 -3.65 11.61
C ILE A 93 2.34 -2.99 10.30
N ALA A 94 1.35 -2.75 9.44
CA ALA A 94 1.43 -1.82 8.34
C ALA A 94 0.62 -0.57 8.69
N GLU A 95 1.19 0.61 8.49
CA GLU A 95 0.52 1.90 8.70
C GLU A 95 0.48 2.73 7.42
N LEU A 96 -0.58 3.52 7.27
CA LEU A 96 -0.73 4.51 6.20
C LEU A 96 -1.55 5.70 6.69
N LEU A 97 -1.50 6.81 5.94
CA LEU A 97 -2.39 7.95 6.13
C LEU A 97 -3.38 8.05 4.97
N ALA A 98 -4.67 8.03 5.29
CA ALA A 98 -5.72 8.44 4.36
C ALA A 98 -5.81 9.97 4.40
N ILE A 99 -5.01 10.65 3.57
CA ILE A 99 -4.93 12.11 3.52
C ILE A 99 -6.30 12.73 3.25
N ASN A 100 -6.61 13.82 3.94
CA ASN A 100 -7.82 14.61 3.75
C ASN A 100 -7.56 15.84 2.88
N ASP A 101 -7.54 15.65 1.55
CA ASP A 101 -7.51 16.76 0.60
C ASP A 101 -8.91 17.40 0.44
N THR A 102 -9.96 16.57 0.41
CA THR A 102 -11.37 16.97 0.53
C THR A 102 -12.16 15.88 1.25
N ASP A 103 -13.21 16.26 1.97
CA ASP A 103 -14.01 15.31 2.76
C ASP A 103 -14.60 14.16 1.92
N LEU A 104 -14.98 14.43 0.67
CA LEU A 104 -15.50 13.41 -0.23
C LEU A 104 -14.41 12.40 -0.66
N TYR A 105 -13.21 12.87 -0.98
CA TYR A 105 -12.10 11.98 -1.35
C TYR A 105 -11.60 11.22 -0.13
N HIS A 106 -11.47 11.92 1.00
CA HIS A 106 -11.06 11.36 2.27
C HIS A 106 -11.97 10.21 2.72
N SER A 107 -13.28 10.43 2.76
CA SER A 107 -14.24 9.38 3.13
C SER A 107 -14.21 8.16 2.20
N LYS A 108 -13.93 8.36 0.90
CA LYS A 108 -13.72 7.26 -0.06
C LYS A 108 -12.44 6.47 0.25
N LEU A 109 -11.34 7.15 0.54
CA LEU A 109 -10.07 6.51 0.91
C LEU A 109 -10.20 5.70 2.20
N VAL A 110 -10.79 6.27 3.25
CA VAL A 110 -11.02 5.56 4.51
C VAL A 110 -11.88 4.31 4.30
N ARG A 111 -12.97 4.41 3.53
CA ARG A 111 -13.83 3.24 3.20
C ARG A 111 -13.08 2.19 2.39
N PHE A 112 -12.26 2.61 1.43
CA PHE A 112 -11.44 1.71 0.62
C PHE A 112 -10.44 0.95 1.48
N TYR A 113 -9.65 1.65 2.29
CA TYR A 113 -8.64 1.04 3.16
C TYR A 113 -9.27 0.13 4.22
N THR A 114 -10.42 0.52 4.77
CA THR A 114 -11.22 -0.32 5.67
C THR A 114 -11.62 -1.63 4.99
N ARG A 115 -12.14 -1.57 3.76
CA ARG A 115 -12.56 -2.75 3.00
C ARG A 115 -11.40 -3.72 2.76
N ILE A 116 -10.20 -3.21 2.51
CA ILE A 116 -9.03 -4.08 2.26
C ILE A 116 -8.36 -4.58 3.54
N GLY A 117 -8.70 -4.05 4.72
CA GLY A 117 -8.33 -4.64 6.02
C GLY A 117 -7.63 -3.71 7.00
N PHE A 118 -7.47 -2.43 6.67
CA PHE A 118 -6.97 -1.43 7.62
C PHE A 118 -8.08 -0.98 8.58
N LYS A 119 -7.70 -0.42 9.72
CA LYS A 119 -8.60 0.17 10.70
C LYS A 119 -8.15 1.59 11.01
N ALA A 120 -9.08 2.52 11.10
CA ALA A 120 -8.79 3.86 11.59
C ALA A 120 -8.29 3.77 13.04
N VAL A 121 -7.15 4.39 13.33
CA VAL A 121 -6.55 4.40 14.67
C VAL A 121 -6.52 5.79 15.26
N HIS A 122 -6.28 6.80 14.43
CA HIS A 122 -6.11 8.18 14.88
C HIS A 122 -6.47 9.16 13.78
N GLU A 123 -7.11 10.27 14.15
CA GLU A 123 -7.37 11.39 13.24
C GLU A 123 -6.26 12.43 13.43
N VAL A 124 -5.45 12.63 12.40
CA VAL A 124 -4.34 13.58 12.39
C VAL A 124 -4.90 14.95 12.04
N THR A 125 -5.15 15.77 13.07
CA THR A 125 -5.73 17.12 12.95
C THR A 125 -4.73 18.26 13.14
N GLY A 126 -3.45 17.93 13.44
CA GLY A 126 -2.40 18.90 13.76
C GLY A 126 -2.53 19.56 15.12
N SER A 127 -3.43 19.07 15.98
CA SER A 127 -3.77 19.69 17.26
C SER A 127 -2.90 19.19 18.41
N SER A 128 -2.20 18.07 18.22
CA SER A 128 -1.28 17.48 19.19
C SER A 128 0.15 17.37 18.67
N ILE A 129 1.13 17.24 19.57
CA ILE A 129 2.55 17.01 19.21
C ILE A 129 2.70 15.72 18.37
N GLY A 130 1.88 14.70 18.65
CA GLY A 130 1.85 13.47 17.85
C GLY A 130 1.39 13.71 16.41
N ASP A 131 0.45 14.64 16.21
CA ASP A 131 -0.01 15.02 14.87
C ASP A 131 1.07 15.76 14.09
N THR A 132 1.87 16.60 14.73
CA THR A 132 2.99 17.28 14.07
C THR A 132 4.02 16.28 13.53
N VAL A 133 4.31 15.20 14.27
CA VAL A 133 5.19 14.12 13.79
C VAL A 133 4.55 13.35 12.63
N HIS A 134 3.26 13.05 12.70
CA HIS A 134 2.55 12.40 11.60
C HIS A 134 2.47 13.28 10.35
N MET A 135 2.25 14.58 10.50
CA MET A 135 2.28 15.57 9.42
C MET A 135 3.68 15.73 8.81
N LEU A 136 4.74 15.64 9.61
CA LEU A 136 6.12 15.65 9.09
C LEU A 136 6.43 14.41 8.24
N VAL A 137 5.86 13.26 8.62
CA VAL A 137 6.13 11.99 7.94
C VAL A 137 5.31 11.83 6.66
N TRP A 138 4.00 12.17 6.68
CA TRP A 138 3.11 12.01 5.52
C TRP A 138 2.75 13.31 4.80
N GLY A 139 3.11 14.48 5.35
CA GLY A 139 2.91 15.78 4.70
C GLY A 139 1.50 16.38 4.78
N GLY A 140 0.57 15.84 5.59
CA GLY A 140 -0.80 16.35 5.64
C GLY A 140 -1.67 15.84 6.79
N TYR A 141 -2.90 16.35 6.84
CA TYR A 141 -3.96 15.92 7.74
C TYR A 141 -4.68 14.70 7.17
N GLY A 142 -5.31 13.88 8.01
CA GLY A 142 -6.07 12.72 7.55
C GLY A 142 -6.30 11.68 8.63
N THR A 143 -6.70 10.48 8.24
CA THR A 143 -6.90 9.37 9.17
C THR A 143 -5.74 8.41 9.09
N ARG A 144 -4.99 8.26 10.19
CA ARG A 144 -3.98 7.21 10.32
C ARG A 144 -4.69 5.88 10.45
N MET A 145 -4.29 4.91 9.63
CA MET A 145 -4.87 3.58 9.62
C MET A 145 -3.80 2.51 9.74
N ASP A 146 -4.09 1.49 10.55
CA ASP A 146 -3.18 0.38 10.80
C ASP A 146 -3.82 -0.95 10.37
N ALA A 147 -2.96 -1.92 10.04
CA ALA A 147 -3.36 -3.29 9.79
C ALA A 147 -2.32 -4.28 10.31
N ASP A 148 -2.77 -5.46 10.76
CA ASP A 148 -1.89 -6.59 11.01
C ASP A 148 -1.47 -7.22 9.66
N ILE A 149 -0.17 -7.30 9.43
CA ILE A 149 0.41 -7.78 8.17
C ILE A 149 0.01 -9.24 7.88
N LYS A 150 -0.03 -10.11 8.90
CA LYS A 150 -0.42 -11.52 8.70
C LYS A 150 -1.88 -11.62 8.28
N GLN A 151 -2.76 -10.82 8.88
CA GLN A 151 -4.16 -10.76 8.50
C GLN A 151 -4.34 -10.25 7.06
N LEU A 152 -3.57 -9.25 6.64
CA LEU A 152 -3.58 -8.79 5.24
C LEU A 152 -3.10 -9.89 4.28
N LEU A 153 -2.02 -10.60 4.61
CA LEU A 153 -1.54 -11.72 3.79
C LEU A 153 -2.57 -12.85 3.66
N ILE A 154 -3.27 -13.21 4.74
CA ILE A 154 -4.33 -14.23 4.71
C ILE A 154 -5.50 -13.75 3.84
N LYS A 155 -5.94 -12.50 4.04
CA LYS A 155 -7.08 -11.91 3.35
C LYS A 155 -6.83 -11.76 1.86
N TRP A 156 -5.65 -11.29 1.48
CA TRP A 156 -5.31 -11.00 0.08
C TRP A 156 -4.75 -12.23 -0.64
N GLY A 157 -4.07 -13.13 0.08
CA GLY A 157 -3.44 -14.32 -0.50
C GLY A 157 -4.41 -15.22 -1.27
N ARG A 158 -5.68 -15.30 -0.84
CA ARG A 158 -6.74 -16.03 -1.56
C ARG A 158 -6.96 -15.52 -3.00
N ARG A 159 -6.54 -14.31 -3.30
CA ARG A 159 -6.77 -13.60 -4.56
C ARG A 159 -5.63 -13.81 -5.58
N PHE A 160 -4.48 -14.30 -5.13
CA PHE A 160 -3.30 -14.54 -5.97
C PHE A 160 -3.02 -16.03 -6.23
N LYS A 161 -3.84 -16.91 -5.66
CA LYS A 161 -3.80 -18.34 -5.99
C LYS A 161 -4.30 -18.54 -7.42
N ALA A 162 -3.58 -19.32 -8.20
CA ALA A 162 -4.07 -19.76 -9.50
C ALA A 162 -5.39 -20.54 -9.32
N PRO A 163 -6.36 -20.40 -10.23
CA PRO A 163 -7.47 -21.34 -10.27
C PRO A 163 -6.88 -22.74 -10.50
N ASN A 164 -7.24 -23.67 -9.61
CA ASN A 164 -6.91 -25.09 -9.77
C ASN A 164 -7.64 -25.67 -10.98
#